data_AF-A0A7V0MYU0-F1
#
_entry.id   AF-A0A7V0MYU0-F1
#
_cell.length_a   1.000
_cell.length_b   1.000
_cell.length_c   1.000
_cell.angle_alpha   90.00
_cell.angle_beta   90.00
_cell.angle_gamma   90.00
#
_symmetry.space_group_name_H-M   'P 1'
#
loop_
_entity.id
_entity.type
_entity.pdbx_description
1 polymer ?
#
loop_
_entity_poly.entity_id
_entity_poly.type
_entity_poly.pdbx_seq_one_letter_code
_entity_poly.pdbx_strand_id
1 'polypeptide(L)'
;KVKIFNKVINFAAGPFKMAYRYGAVISPAFIIRDRKTGKQKGIVEPPIILDFTLDMDRSIRQAAQKFADIMEDYLRFYPDHWLLLEKKQFYLRENV
;
A
#
# COMPACT_ATOMS: atom_id res chain seq x y z
N LYS A 1 -9.56 -4.34 4.33
CA LYS A 1 -9.88 -4.12 2.91
C LYS A 1 -9.44 -2.72 2.54
N VAL A 2 -8.95 -2.51 1.32
CA VAL A 2 -8.59 -1.20 0.76
C VAL A 2 -9.15 -1.12 -0.66
N LYS A 3 -9.27 0.09 -1.20
CA LYS A 3 -9.67 0.35 -2.58
C LYS A 3 -8.43 0.61 -3.42
N ILE A 4 -8.31 -0.06 -4.55
CA ILE A 4 -7.28 0.16 -5.58
C ILE A 4 -7.90 -0.01 -6.96
N PHE A 5 -7.62 0.88 -7.90
CA PHE A 5 -8.23 0.90 -9.25
C PHE A 5 -9.75 0.80 -9.23
N ASN A 6 -10.40 1.48 -8.28
CA ASN A 6 -11.84 1.39 -8.02
C ASN A 6 -12.38 0.01 -7.62
N LYS A 7 -11.50 -0.93 -7.25
CA LYS A 7 -11.87 -2.27 -6.76
C LYS A 7 -11.47 -2.45 -5.31
N VAL A 8 -12.25 -3.20 -4.55
CA VAL A 8 -11.92 -3.51 -3.16
C VAL A 8 -11.07 -4.78 -3.13
N ILE A 9 -9.95 -4.74 -2.39
CA ILE A 9 -9.06 -5.90 -2.21
C ILE A 9 -8.77 -6.15 -0.73
N ASN A 10 -8.36 -7.38 -0.43
CA ASN A 10 -7.71 -7.70 0.83
C ASN A 10 -6.25 -7.24 0.79
N PHE A 11 -5.87 -6.44 1.79
CA PHE A 11 -4.52 -5.94 1.96
C PHE A 11 -3.92 -6.53 3.23
N ALA A 12 -2.62 -6.81 3.21
CA ALA A 12 -1.94 -7.40 4.35
C ALA A 12 -1.92 -6.40 5.52
N ALA A 13 -2.53 -6.78 6.64
CA ALA A 13 -2.62 -5.91 7.83
C ALA A 13 -1.39 -5.98 8.75
N GLY A 14 -0.52 -6.99 8.57
CA GLY A 14 0.61 -7.28 9.47
C GLY A 14 1.49 -6.07 9.77
N PRO A 15 2.06 -5.40 8.75
CA PRO A 15 2.92 -4.23 8.96
C PRO A 15 2.22 -3.11 9.74
N PHE A 16 0.94 -2.86 9.45
CA PHE A 16 0.16 -1.82 10.11
C PHE A 16 -0.18 -2.17 11.57
N LYS A 17 -0.45 -3.45 11.86
CA LYS A 17 -0.63 -3.94 13.24
C LYS A 17 0.64 -3.77 14.07
N MET A 18 1.80 -4.07 13.49
CA MET A 18 3.08 -3.86 14.15
C MET A 18 3.32 -2.36 14.40
N ALA A 19 3.11 -1.52 13.39
CA ALA A 19 3.28 -0.08 13.52
C ALA A 19 2.40 0.51 14.63
N TYR A 20 1.11 0.13 14.68
CA TYR A 20 0.20 0.58 15.74
C TYR A 20 0.66 0.11 17.12
N ARG A 21 1.03 -1.17 17.26
CA ARG A 21 1.42 -1.75 18.56
C ARG A 21 2.70 -1.12 19.13
N TYR A 22 3.65 -0.76 18.27
CA TYR A 22 4.98 -0.31 18.69
C TYR A 22 5.22 1.19 18.48
N GLY A 23 4.20 1.96 18.08
CA GLY A 23 4.35 3.39 17.82
C GLY A 23 5.28 3.71 16.64
N ALA A 24 5.43 2.79 15.69
CA ALA A 24 6.31 2.97 14.54
C ALA A 24 5.59 3.69 13.39
N VAL A 25 6.37 4.32 12.51
CA VAL A 25 5.88 4.89 11.25
C VAL A 25 5.95 3.86 10.12
N ILE A 26 5.13 4.03 9.08
CA ILE A 26 5.14 3.18 7.89
C ILE A 26 5.62 4.01 6.71
N SER A 27 6.73 3.64 6.09
CA SER A 27 7.16 4.27 4.84
C SER A 27 6.96 3.28 3.68
N PRO A 28 6.14 3.62 2.67
CA PRO A 28 6.09 2.87 1.43
C PRO A 28 7.46 2.91 0.73
N ALA A 29 7.93 1.75 0.28
CA ALA A 29 9.18 1.67 -0.43
C ALA A 29 9.02 0.79 -1.68
N PHE A 30 9.63 1.24 -2.78
CA PHE A 30 9.53 0.61 -4.08
C PHE A 30 10.92 0.52 -4.73
N ILE A 31 11.11 -0.48 -5.57
CA ILE A 31 12.29 -0.61 -6.42
C ILE A 31 11.83 -0.47 -7.86
N ILE A 32 12.40 0.48 -8.58
CA ILE A 32 12.15 0.67 -10.00
C ILE A 32 13.42 0.44 -10.80
N ARG A 33 13.28 -0.15 -11.99
CA ARG A 33 14.36 -0.26 -12.95
C ARG A 33 14.33 0.94 -13.89
N ASP A 34 15.42 1.67 -13.99
CA ASP A 34 15.58 2.72 -14.98
C ASP A 34 15.60 2.10 -16.39
N ARG A 35 14.67 2.51 -17.25
CA ARG A 35 14.49 1.90 -18.58
C ARG A 35 15.63 2.20 -19.55
N LYS A 36 16.38 3.29 -19.34
CA LYS A 36 17.47 3.71 -20.24
C LYS A 36 18.79 3.06 -19.88
N THR A 37 19.09 3.00 -18.58
CA THR A 37 20.38 2.57 -18.04
C THR A 37 20.33 1.15 -17.47
N GLY A 38 19.14 0.60 -17.22
CA GLY A 38 18.94 -0.70 -16.61
C GLY A 38 19.23 -0.76 -15.11
N LYS A 39 19.66 0.35 -14.48
CA LYS A 39 20.01 0.42 -13.04
C LYS A 39 18.75 0.33 -12.17
N GLN A 40 18.89 -0.26 -10.99
CA GLN A 40 17.84 -0.30 -9.97
C GLN A 40 17.90 0.97 -9.11
N LYS A 41 16.74 1.57 -8.84
CA LYS A 41 16.58 2.71 -7.96
C LYS A 41 15.58 2.35 -6.86
N GLY A 42 16.03 2.40 -5.61
CA GLY A 42 15.15 2.35 -4.44
C GLY A 42 14.52 3.71 -4.20
N ILE A 43 13.22 3.72 -3.93
CA ILE A 43 12.45 4.92 -3.57
C ILE A 43 11.78 4.65 -2.24
N VAL A 44 11.89 5.61 -1.32
CA VAL A 44 11.28 5.60 0.00
C VAL A 44 10.37 6.81 0.06
N GLU A 45 9.07 6.58 0.16
CA GLU A 45 8.05 7.61 0.21
C GLU A 45 7.96 8.23 1.62
N PRO A 46 7.39 9.44 1.75
CA PRO A 46 7.12 10.04 3.04
C PRO A 46 6.38 9.07 3.98
N PRO A 47 6.68 9.11 5.29
CA PRO A 47 6.07 8.21 6.25
C PRO A 47 4.57 8.47 6.38
N ILE A 48 3.80 7.39 6.37
CA ILE A 48 2.41 7.33 6.81
C ILE A 48 2.42 7.17 8.33
N ILE A 49 1.90 8.19 9.01
CA ILE A 49 1.69 8.19 10.46
C ILE A 49 0.31 7.62 10.74
N LEU A 50 0.24 6.68 11.69
CA LEU A 50 -1.03 6.13 12.16
C LEU A 50 -1.73 7.15 13.06
N ASP A 51 -3.05 7.18 12.98
CA ASP A 51 -3.87 7.98 13.89
C ASP A 51 -4.13 7.17 15.16
N PHE A 52 -3.43 7.52 16.24
CA PHE A 52 -3.56 6.85 17.54
C PHE A 52 -4.77 7.34 18.36
N THR A 53 -5.54 8.30 17.85
CA THR A 53 -6.81 8.74 18.47
C THR A 53 -7.97 7.81 18.12
N LEU A 54 -7.81 6.96 17.10
CA LEU A 54 -8.78 5.98 16.64
C LEU A 54 -8.51 4.60 17.25
N ASP A 55 -9.54 3.73 17.25
CA ASP A 55 -9.31 2.32 17.50
C ASP A 55 -8.34 1.72 16.45
N MET A 56 -7.60 0.69 16.87
CA MET A 56 -6.56 0.04 16.05
C MET A 56 -7.06 -0.31 14.64
N ASP A 57 -8.27 -0.84 14.56
CA ASP A 57 -8.87 -1.31 13.33
C ASP A 57 -9.14 -0.16 12.35
N ARG A 58 -9.71 0.96 12.83
CA ARG A 58 -9.92 2.17 12.01
C ARG A 58 -8.60 2.82 11.62
N SER A 59 -7.66 2.95 12.55
CA SER A 59 -6.35 3.54 12.31
C SER A 59 -5.57 2.79 11.22
N ILE A 60 -5.53 1.46 11.33
CA ILE A 60 -4.88 0.58 10.35
C ILE A 60 -5.58 0.65 8.99
N ARG A 61 -6.92 0.68 8.95
CA ARG A 61 -7.65 0.80 7.68
C ARG A 61 -7.31 2.10 6.94
N GLN A 62 -7.23 3.22 7.66
CA GLN A 62 -6.86 4.51 7.05
C GLN A 62 -5.42 4.50 6.55
N ALA A 63 -4.47 4.02 7.36
CA ALA A 63 -3.07 3.93 6.96
C ALA A 63 -2.85 2.97 5.77
N ALA A 64 -3.55 1.83 5.76
CA ALA A 64 -3.50 0.88 4.66
C ALA A 64 -4.10 1.47 3.37
N GLN A 65 -5.16 2.27 3.47
CA GLN A 65 -5.71 2.95 2.30
C GLN A 65 -4.71 3.96 1.72
N LYS A 66 -4.09 4.80 2.57
CA LYS A 66 -3.04 5.76 2.13
C LYS A 66 -1.88 5.04 1.42
N PHE A 67 -1.46 3.89 1.95
CA PHE A 67 -0.43 3.07 1.32
C PHE A 67 -0.89 2.55 -0.06
N ALA A 68 -2.13 2.07 -0.15
CA ALA A 68 -2.70 1.56 -1.39
C ALA A 68 -2.84 2.65 -2.45
N ASP A 69 -3.19 3.88 -2.07
CA ASP A 69 -3.28 5.02 -2.99
C ASP A 69 -1.90 5.33 -3.60
N ILE A 70 -0.85 5.37 -2.78
CA ILE A 70 0.54 5.55 -3.27
C ILE A 70 0.93 4.39 -4.19
N MET A 71 0.68 3.14 -3.77
CA MET A 71 0.95 1.96 -4.60
C MET A 71 0.22 2.01 -5.95
N GLU A 72 -1.01 2.54 -6.00
CA GLU A 72 -1.77 2.69 -7.24
C GLU A 72 -1.04 3.59 -8.24
N ASP A 73 -0.45 4.70 -7.79
CA ASP A 73 0.35 5.58 -8.64
C ASP A 73 1.55 4.83 -9.23
N TYR A 74 2.30 4.10 -8.40
CA TYR A 74 3.43 3.29 -8.87
C TYR A 74 3.01 2.18 -9.86
N LEU A 75 1.86 1.55 -9.64
CA LEU A 75 1.30 0.58 -10.58
C LEU A 75 0.91 1.23 -11.91
N ARG A 76 0.44 2.48 -11.91
CA ARG A 76 0.12 3.25 -13.13
C ARG A 76 1.36 3.67 -13.90
N PHE A 77 2.40 4.15 -13.21
CA PHE A 77 3.62 4.64 -13.85
C PHE A 77 4.57 3.52 -14.29
N TYR A 78 4.59 2.40 -13.58
CA TYR A 78 5.51 1.28 -13.83
C TYR A 78 4.80 -0.08 -13.94
N PRO A 79 3.76 -0.24 -14.78
CA PRO A 79 2.93 -1.45 -14.80
C PRO A 79 3.71 -2.73 -15.12
N ASP A 80 4.78 -2.63 -15.90
CA ASP A 80 5.67 -3.71 -16.32
C ASP A 80 6.69 -4.12 -15.25
N HIS A 81 6.79 -3.40 -14.13
CA HIS A 81 7.72 -3.73 -13.04
C HIS A 81 7.10 -4.65 -11.98
N TRP A 82 5.81 -4.94 -12.08
CA TRP A 82 5.09 -5.69 -11.06
C TRP A 82 4.85 -7.13 -11.50
N LEU A 83 5.52 -8.06 -10.83
CA LEU A 83 5.23 -9.48 -10.96
C LEU A 83 4.11 -9.87 -10.00
N LEU A 84 2.91 -10.12 -10.54
CA LEU A 84 1.81 -10.67 -9.77
C LEU A 84 1.78 -12.20 -9.94
N LEU A 85 2.30 -12.92 -8.95
CA LEU A 85 2.35 -14.39 -8.98
C LEU A 85 0.97 -15.04 -8.99
N GLU A 86 0.01 -14.43 -8.29
CA GLU A 86 -1.36 -14.93 -8.17
C GLU A 86 -2.36 -13.80 -8.42
N LYS A 87 -3.42 -14.09 -9.19
CA LYS A 87 -4.52 -13.15 -9.40
C LYS A 87 -5.09 -12.72 -8.05
N LYS A 88 -5.13 -11.41 -7.79
CA LYS A 88 -5.83 -10.88 -6.62
C LYS A 88 -7.33 -11.00 -6.83
N GLN A 89 -8.01 -11.45 -5.78
CA GLN A 89 -9.47 -11.41 -5.72
C GLN A 89 -9.93 -9.97 -5.48
N PHE A 90 -10.88 -9.54 -6.30
CA PHE A 90 -11.52 -8.23 -6.20
C PHE A 90 -12.95 -8.41 -5.73
N TYR A 91 -13.36 -7.57 -4.78
CA TYR A 91 -14.74 -7.53 -4.28
C TYR A 91 -15.46 -6.36 -4.94
N LEU A 92 -16.71 -6.58 -5.37
CA LEU A 92 -17.63 -5.51 -5.71
C LEU A 92 -17.89 -4.69 -4.43
N ARG A 93 -18.13 -3.37 -4.57
CA ARG A 93 -18.44 -2.47 -3.45
C ARG A 93 -19.46 -3.16 -2.52
N GLU A 94 -19.02 -3.55 -1.32
CA GLU A 94 -19.97 -3.80 -0.24
C GLU A 94 -20.60 -2.45 0.10
N ASN A 95 -21.94 -2.41 0.09
CA ASN A 95 -22.69 -1.27 0.57
C ASN A 95 -22.19 -0.94 1.98
N VAL A 96 -21.70 0.28 2.14
CA VAL A 96 -21.33 0.88 3.43
C VAL A 96 -22.53 0.85 4.36
#